data_AF-A0A0D3I1M4-F1
#
_entry.id   AF-A0A0D3I1M4-F1
#
_cell.length_a   1.000
_cell.length_b   1.000
_cell.length_c   1.000
_cell.angle_alpha   90.00
_cell.angle_beta   90.00
_cell.angle_gamma   90.00
#
_symmetry.space_group_name_H-M   'P 1'
#
loop_
_entity.id
_entity.type
_entity.pdbx_description
1 polymer ?
#
loop_
_entity_poly.entity_id
_entity_poly.type
_entity_poly.pdbx_seq_one_letter_code
_entity_poly.pdbx_strand_id
1 'polypeptide(L)'
;MRDLHSFCSKCGEDGDIDAVGGTAQFNHPHGVAISPDGSALFVADFGNDKIRRVEVAIGAVTTLAGSGWGGDADGVGVAAQFYYPHGVAISSDGGALFVSDMDNHKIRRVEVATGAVTTGQWH
;
A
#
# COMPACT_ATOMS: atom_id res chain seq x y z
N MET A 1 -5.03 0.74 29.68
CA MET A 1 -5.30 1.72 28.62
C MET A 1 -4.13 1.58 27.67
N ARG A 2 -4.31 0.94 26.51
CA ARG A 2 -3.19 0.80 25.55
C ARG A 2 -3.09 2.12 24.81
N ASP A 3 -1.90 2.69 24.83
CA ASP A 3 -1.58 3.95 24.17
C ASP A 3 -2.03 3.89 22.70
N LEU A 4 -2.62 4.99 22.25
CA LEU A 4 -2.89 5.20 20.83
C LEU A 4 -1.53 5.21 20.12
N HIS A 5 -1.13 4.08 19.54
CA HIS A 5 0.11 4.02 18.76
C HIS A 5 -0.08 4.85 17.50
N SER A 6 0.38 6.10 17.53
CA SER A 6 0.54 6.90 16.31
C SER A 6 1.72 6.30 15.54
N PHE A 7 1.42 5.64 14.42
CA PHE A 7 2.42 5.07 13.52
C PHE A 7 3.15 6.14 12.67
N CYS A 8 2.83 7.42 12.86
CA CYS A 8 3.51 8.57 12.26
C CYS A 8 3.61 9.70 13.30
N SER A 9 4.79 10.29 13.50
CA SER A 9 5.07 11.37 14.46
C SER A 9 5.24 12.71 13.74
N LYS A 10 5.06 12.71 12.41
CA LYS A 10 4.85 13.87 11.53
C LYS A 10 3.55 13.73 10.74
N CYS A 11 2.48 13.33 11.41
CA CYS A 11 1.15 13.30 10.81
C CYS A 11 0.74 14.71 10.37
N GLY A 12 0.74 14.98 9.05
CA GLY A 12 0.34 16.26 8.45
C GLY A 12 1.28 16.85 7.39
N GLU A 13 2.46 16.28 7.16
CA GLU A 13 3.32 16.66 6.02
C GLU A 13 3.27 15.57 4.95
N ASP A 14 2.81 15.91 3.74
CA ASP A 14 2.83 15.01 2.58
C ASP A 14 4.28 14.57 2.26
N GLY A 15 4.50 13.28 2.01
CA GLY A 15 5.81 12.76 1.63
C GLY A 15 5.82 11.26 1.32
N ASP A 16 6.98 10.74 0.92
CA ASP A 16 7.18 9.38 0.40
C ASP A 16 8.40 8.70 1.06
N ILE A 17 8.42 8.69 2.39
CA ILE A 17 9.53 8.10 3.16
C ILE A 17 9.10 6.75 3.73
N ASP A 18 9.80 5.69 3.31
CA ASP A 18 9.82 4.39 3.98
C ASP A 18 10.69 4.49 5.24
N ALA A 19 10.10 4.27 6.42
CA ALA A 19 10.80 4.31 7.69
C ALA A 19 10.00 3.62 8.80
N VAL A 20 10.58 3.56 10.00
CA VAL A 20 9.92 2.95 11.17
C VAL A 20 9.25 4.01 12.03
N GLY A 21 7.99 3.77 12.35
CA GLY A 21 7.18 4.60 13.22
C GLY A 21 7.12 6.02 12.71
N GLY A 22 7.46 6.96 13.59
CA GLY A 22 7.05 8.33 13.41
C GLY A 22 7.65 9.11 12.22
N THR A 23 8.70 8.57 11.62
CA THR A 23 9.44 9.17 10.51
C THR A 23 8.93 8.76 9.13
N ALA A 24 8.08 7.73 9.05
CA ALA A 24 7.44 7.34 7.80
C ALA A 24 6.47 8.43 7.33
N GLN A 25 6.41 8.64 6.02
CA GLN A 25 5.55 9.62 5.39
C GLN A 25 4.64 8.98 4.35
N PHE A 26 3.44 9.54 4.23
CA PHE A 26 2.42 9.23 3.24
C PHE A 26 1.98 10.54 2.59
N ASN A 27 1.33 10.45 1.45
CA ASN A 27 0.75 11.57 0.73
C ASN A 27 -0.71 11.24 0.39
N HIS A 28 -1.64 11.86 1.13
CA HIS A 28 -3.08 11.59 1.02
C HIS A 28 -3.42 10.07 1.08
N PRO A 29 -3.08 9.31 2.13
CA PRO A 29 -3.45 7.90 2.19
C PRO A 29 -4.98 7.73 2.22
N HIS A 30 -5.52 6.85 1.38
CA HIS A 30 -6.98 6.66 1.22
C HIS A 30 -7.44 5.32 1.82
N GLY A 31 -7.36 4.24 1.05
CA GLY A 31 -7.80 2.91 1.47
C GLY A 31 -6.79 2.20 2.36
N VAL A 32 -7.30 1.44 3.32
CA VAL A 32 -6.48 0.56 4.18
C VAL A 32 -7.13 -0.81 4.33
N ALA A 33 -6.31 -1.86 4.33
CA ALA A 33 -6.69 -3.23 4.66
C ALA A 33 -5.73 -3.78 5.74
N ILE A 34 -6.22 -4.69 6.58
CA ILE A 34 -5.41 -5.39 7.59
C ILE A 34 -5.28 -6.87 7.20
N SER A 35 -4.08 -7.44 7.36
CA SER A 35 -3.87 -8.88 7.14
C SER A 35 -4.74 -9.73 8.06
N PRO A 36 -5.15 -10.95 7.66
CA PRO A 36 -6.01 -11.81 8.48
C PRO A 36 -5.46 -12.14 9.88
N ASP A 37 -4.13 -12.18 10.01
CA ASP A 37 -3.42 -12.39 11.27
C ASP A 37 -3.21 -11.11 12.09
N GLY A 38 -3.59 -9.94 11.55
CA GLY A 38 -3.43 -8.64 12.19
C GLY A 38 -2.00 -8.10 12.21
N SER A 39 -1.04 -8.76 11.54
CA SER A 39 0.39 -8.41 11.61
C SER A 39 0.79 -7.24 10.70
N ALA A 40 0.02 -6.97 9.64
CA ALA A 40 0.33 -5.92 8.66
C ALA A 40 -0.91 -5.12 8.24
N LEU A 41 -0.72 -3.81 8.02
CA LEU A 41 -1.65 -2.97 7.27
C LEU A 41 -1.14 -2.77 5.84
N PHE A 42 -2.05 -2.63 4.89
CA PHE A 42 -1.77 -2.28 3.51
C PHE A 42 -2.53 -1.02 3.17
N VAL A 43 -1.80 0.01 2.74
CA VAL A 43 -2.31 1.37 2.56
C VAL A 43 -2.14 1.76 1.10
N ALA A 44 -3.22 2.25 0.49
CA ALA A 44 -3.14 2.98 -0.77
C ALA A 44 -2.65 4.40 -0.48
N ASP A 45 -1.41 4.66 -0.85
CA ASP A 45 -0.76 5.96 -0.71
C ASP A 45 -1.00 6.75 -1.99
N PHE A 46 -2.20 7.32 -2.05
CA PHE A 46 -2.83 7.88 -3.26
C PHE A 46 -1.91 8.87 -3.97
N GLY A 47 -1.38 9.87 -3.24
CA GLY A 47 -0.57 10.93 -3.82
C GLY A 47 0.86 10.51 -4.18
N ASN A 48 1.27 9.29 -3.82
CA ASN A 48 2.57 8.72 -4.16
C ASN A 48 2.45 7.56 -5.15
N ASP A 49 1.28 7.28 -5.73
CA ASP A 49 1.09 6.19 -6.69
C ASP A 49 1.60 4.81 -6.20
N LYS A 50 1.44 4.54 -4.90
CA LYS A 50 2.03 3.37 -4.22
C LYS A 50 1.04 2.61 -3.35
N ILE A 51 1.36 1.32 -3.17
CA ILE A 51 0.81 0.48 -2.11
C ILE A 51 1.91 0.29 -1.07
N ARG A 52 1.62 0.74 0.16
CA ARG A 52 2.54 0.69 1.29
C ARG A 52 2.12 -0.44 2.23
N ARG A 53 3.09 -1.11 2.84
CA ARG A 53 2.89 -2.10 3.90
C ARG A 53 3.36 -1.49 5.21
N VAL A 54 2.56 -1.63 6.27
CA VAL A 54 2.92 -1.24 7.63
C VAL A 54 2.97 -2.49 8.51
N GLU A 55 4.13 -2.81 9.08
CA GLU A 55 4.22 -3.85 10.11
C GLU A 55 3.66 -3.31 11.43
N VAL A 56 2.58 -3.92 11.93
CA VAL A 56 1.84 -3.41 13.09
C VAL A 56 2.65 -3.44 14.38
N ALA A 57 3.53 -4.44 14.54
CA ALA A 57 4.29 -4.63 15.78
C ALA A 57 5.30 -3.50 16.05
N ILE A 58 5.94 -2.99 15.00
CA ILE A 58 7.02 -2.00 15.11
C ILE A 58 6.72 -0.69 14.37
N GLY A 59 5.64 -0.64 13.60
CA GLY A 59 5.29 0.51 12.77
C GLY A 59 6.19 0.71 11.55
N ALA A 60 6.85 -0.34 11.05
CA ALA A 60 7.72 -0.22 9.89
C ALA A 60 6.89 -0.06 8.62
N VAL A 61 7.08 1.06 7.91
CA VAL A 61 6.45 1.34 6.63
C VAL A 61 7.43 1.03 5.50
N THR A 62 6.99 0.22 4.55
CA THR A 62 7.74 -0.12 3.33
C THR A 62 6.86 0.00 2.09
N THR A 63 7.46 0.30 0.95
CA THR A 63 6.78 0.22 -0.35
C THR A 63 6.65 -1.25 -0.75
N LEU A 64 5.41 -1.73 -0.89
CA LEU A 64 5.12 -3.08 -1.40
C LEU A 64 5.13 -3.10 -2.93
N ALA A 65 4.49 -2.11 -3.56
CA ALA A 65 4.43 -1.95 -5.01
C ALA A 65 4.15 -0.49 -5.41
N GLY A 66 4.55 -0.12 -6.62
CA GLY A 66 4.35 1.23 -7.17
C GLY A 66 5.66 2.01 -7.33
N SER A 67 5.82 2.66 -8.46
CA SER A 67 7.05 3.36 -8.87
C SER A 67 7.21 4.76 -8.27
N GLY A 68 6.14 5.33 -7.70
CA GLY A 68 6.08 6.76 -7.36
C GLY A 68 5.63 7.67 -8.51
N TRP A 69 5.33 7.10 -9.68
CA TRP A 69 4.91 7.83 -10.87
C TRP A 69 3.66 7.20 -11.48
N GLY A 70 2.64 8.03 -11.67
CA GLY A 70 1.40 7.69 -12.38
C GLY A 70 1.64 6.92 -13.68
N GLY A 71 1.03 5.75 -13.79
CA GLY A 71 1.09 4.88 -14.96
C GLY A 71 0.35 3.57 -14.73
N ASP A 72 0.31 2.67 -15.71
CA ASP A 72 -0.53 1.47 -15.67
C ASP A 72 0.22 0.15 -15.88
N ALA A 73 1.55 0.20 -15.86
CA ALA A 73 2.41 -0.96 -16.06
C ALA A 73 2.22 -2.01 -14.94
N ASP A 74 2.02 -3.27 -15.35
CA ASP A 74 2.23 -4.42 -14.48
C ASP A 74 3.73 -4.61 -14.21
N GLY A 75 4.08 -5.30 -13.12
CA GLY A 75 5.48 -5.46 -12.71
C GLY A 75 5.61 -5.94 -11.27
N VAL A 76 6.83 -5.94 -10.74
CA VAL A 76 7.10 -6.36 -9.35
C VAL A 76 7.67 -5.17 -8.57
N GLY A 77 7.11 -4.90 -7.39
CA GLY A 77 7.59 -3.82 -6.52
C GLY A 77 7.51 -2.47 -7.21
N VAL A 78 8.63 -1.74 -7.25
CA VAL A 78 8.74 -0.40 -7.85
C VAL A 78 8.70 -0.40 -9.38
N ALA A 79 8.77 -1.56 -10.03
CA ALA A 79 8.60 -1.65 -11.49
C ALA A 79 7.12 -1.58 -11.91
N ALA A 80 6.19 -1.90 -11.01
CA ALA A 80 4.77 -1.70 -11.24
C ALA A 80 4.40 -0.22 -11.11
N GLN A 81 3.39 0.20 -11.87
CA GLN A 81 2.84 1.55 -11.81
C GLN A 81 1.35 1.49 -11.47
N PHE A 82 0.94 2.42 -10.62
CA PHE A 82 -0.45 2.76 -10.34
C PHE A 82 -0.66 4.21 -10.76
N TYR A 83 -1.93 4.62 -10.86
CA TYR A 83 -2.29 6.01 -11.00
C TYR A 83 -3.43 6.35 -10.06
N TYR A 84 -3.08 7.04 -8.97
CA TYR A 84 -3.97 7.36 -7.85
C TYR A 84 -4.69 6.14 -7.28
N PRO A 85 -3.95 5.15 -6.71
CA PRO A 85 -4.58 4.00 -6.07
C PRO A 85 -5.46 4.47 -4.90
N HIS A 86 -6.65 3.90 -4.77
CA HIS A 86 -7.65 4.40 -3.83
C HIS A 86 -8.09 3.37 -2.79
N GLY A 87 -8.95 2.43 -3.15
CA GLY A 87 -9.39 1.33 -2.27
C GLY A 87 -8.40 0.17 -2.27
N VAL A 88 -8.27 -0.49 -1.12
CA VAL A 88 -7.48 -1.71 -0.93
C VAL A 88 -8.33 -2.73 -0.18
N ALA A 89 -8.41 -3.96 -0.68
CA ALA A 89 -8.96 -5.11 0.01
C ALA A 89 -7.94 -6.25 -0.02
N ILE A 90 -8.00 -7.18 0.95
CA ILE A 90 -7.11 -8.34 1.02
C ILE A 90 -7.93 -9.63 0.94
N SER A 91 -7.37 -10.65 0.29
CA SER A 91 -7.94 -12.00 0.27
C SER A 91 -7.95 -12.62 1.67
N SER A 92 -8.87 -13.56 1.91
CA SER A 92 -9.04 -14.19 3.23
C SER A 92 -7.81 -14.99 3.67
N ASP A 93 -7.00 -15.49 2.73
CA ASP A 93 -5.74 -16.17 2.99
C ASP A 93 -4.55 -15.20 3.18
N GLY A 94 -4.76 -13.89 2.97
CA GLY A 94 -3.73 -12.87 3.07
C GLY A 94 -2.74 -12.83 1.91
N GLY A 95 -2.93 -13.65 0.87
CA GLY A 95 -1.96 -13.80 -0.22
C GLY A 95 -2.01 -12.69 -1.28
N ALA A 96 -3.16 -12.02 -1.43
CA ALA A 96 -3.35 -11.03 -2.48
C ALA A 96 -4.13 -9.81 -2.00
N LEU A 97 -3.71 -8.63 -2.46
CA LEU A 97 -4.49 -7.40 -2.38
C LEU A 97 -5.26 -7.18 -3.68
N PHE A 98 -6.43 -6.57 -3.59
CA PHE A 98 -7.18 -6.02 -4.71
C PHE A 98 -7.26 -4.50 -4.53
N VAL A 99 -6.71 -3.78 -5.50
CA VAL A 99 -6.54 -2.33 -5.46
C VAL A 99 -7.37 -1.71 -6.56
N SER A 100 -8.20 -0.72 -6.22
CA SER A 100 -8.82 0.13 -7.23
C SER A 100 -7.81 1.19 -7.67
N ASP A 101 -7.33 1.04 -8.90
CA ASP A 101 -6.38 1.94 -9.54
C ASP A 101 -7.17 2.99 -10.32
N MET A 102 -7.49 4.08 -9.60
CA MET A 102 -8.67 4.93 -9.85
C MET A 102 -8.64 5.57 -11.24
N ASP A 103 -7.52 6.22 -11.58
CA ASP A 103 -7.40 6.98 -12.82
C ASP A 103 -6.99 6.11 -14.00
N ASN A 104 -6.50 4.90 -13.74
CA ASN A 104 -6.35 3.87 -14.76
C ASN A 104 -7.65 3.10 -15.04
N HIS A 105 -8.69 3.28 -14.22
CA HIS A 105 -9.98 2.58 -14.32
C HIS A 105 -9.85 1.05 -14.25
N LYS A 106 -8.90 0.56 -13.44
CA LYS A 106 -8.59 -0.87 -13.31
C LYS A 106 -8.78 -1.35 -11.87
N ILE A 107 -9.07 -2.64 -11.73
CA ILE A 107 -8.80 -3.38 -10.49
C ILE A 107 -7.49 -4.13 -10.70
N ARG A 108 -6.51 -3.88 -9.84
CA ARG A 108 -5.18 -4.49 -9.87
C ARG A 108 -5.06 -5.48 -8.72
N ARG A 109 -4.39 -6.60 -8.93
CA ARG A 109 -4.06 -7.54 -7.85
C ARG A 109 -2.60 -7.41 -7.53
N VAL A 110 -2.27 -7.36 -6.25
CA VAL A 110 -0.90 -7.33 -5.76
C VAL A 110 -0.67 -8.58 -4.94
N GLU A 111 0.28 -9.42 -5.34
CA GLU A 111 0.72 -10.54 -4.52
C GLU A 111 1.52 -10.03 -3.31
N VAL A 112 1.06 -10.34 -2.09
CA VAL A 112 1.63 -9.78 -0.86
C VAL A 112 3.07 -10.25 -0.62
N ALA A 113 3.38 -11.49 -0.99
CA ALA A 113 4.69 -12.08 -0.75
C ALA A 113 5.79 -11.50 -1.67
N THR A 114 5.42 -11.09 -2.89
CA THR A 114 6.39 -10.73 -3.94
C THR A 114 6.29 -9.26 -4.35
N GLY A 115 5.15 -8.60 -4.10
CA GLY A 115 4.84 -7.29 -4.66
C GLY A 115 4.51 -7.34 -6.16
N ALA A 116 4.22 -8.52 -6.73
CA ALA A 116 3.84 -8.67 -8.12
C ALA A 116 2.45 -8.09 -8.37
N VAL A 117 2.35 -7.18 -9.34
CA VAL A 117 1.12 -6.53 -9.78
C VAL A 117 0.72 -7.07 -11.14
N THR A 118 -0.53 -7.55 -11.24
CA THR A 118 -1.11 -8.00 -12.51
C THR A 118 -2.46 -7.36 -12.75
N THR A 119 -2.85 -7.31 -14.03
CA THR A 119 -4.16 -6.84 -14.51
C THR A 119 -4.85 -7.93 -15.33
N GLY A 120 -6.10 -8.28 -15.00
CA GLY A 120 -6.99 -9.02 -15.91
C GLY A 120 -6.66 -10.49 -16.17
N GLN A 121 -5.72 -11.09 -15.44
CA GLN A 121 -5.45 -12.53 -15.46
C GLN A 121 -5.44 -13.05 -14.01
N TRP A 122 -6.57 -13.61 -13.57
CA TRP A 122 -6.77 -14.13 -12.21
C TRP A 122 -6.95 -15.66 -12.20
N HIS A 123 -6.53 -16.34 -13.27
CA HIS A 123 -6.79 -17.75 -13.55
C HIS A 123 -5.48 -18.49 -13.82
#